data_AF-A0A378F7U4-F1
#
_entry.id   AF-A0A378F7U4-F1
#
_cell.length_a   1.000
_cell.length_b   1.000
_cell.length_c   1.000
_cell.angle_alpha   90.00
_cell.angle_beta   90.00
_cell.angle_gamma   90.00
#
_symmetry.space_group_name_H-M   'P 1'
#
loop_
_entity.id
_entity.type
_entity.pdbx_description
1 polymer ?
#
loop_
_entity_poly.entity_id
_entity_poly.type
_entity_poly.pdbx_seq_one_letter_code
_entity_poly.pdbx_strand_id
1 'polypeptide(L)'
;MYIWGIELQRISLGALIIALSMLVDNAIVIVEGVLIARQQGSPLLGAINYVIRRSALPLLGATIIAILAFAPIGLSQDSTGEYCKSLFQVLLISLMLSWFSALTITPVLIKWWLFKNAPSAAAAEEKADPYRGSFYRGYQQALRILLQQKTLTLVLMGALLAGAIWGFTFVRQNFFPSSNTPIFFVDLWLPYGTDINATEKMTRDIERSIAGQPGVVTTVSTIGQGSMRFILTYSGQRQYSNYAQIMVRMDDQRGIAPVTRHVEDWIARNYPQVNASTKRIMFGPSGDSAIEVRIKGPDPDTLRALASQVGDILAADPATDSVRNDWQNRSKVIRPQYSPALGRELGVDKQDIDNALEMNFSGSRAGLYREGADLLPVIVRPPEAERQDANHLNNVLVWSQSRQQYIPLSNVINGFALEWEDPLILRRDRTRVLTVQTDPSPLSGQTRVIFSRG
;
A
#
# COMPACT_ATOMS: atom_id res chain seq x y z
N MET A 1 11.22 -20.79 13.39
CA MET A 1 11.43 -19.40 12.92
C MET A 1 12.86 -19.18 12.47
N TYR A 2 13.88 -19.29 13.34
CA TYR A 2 15.30 -19.10 12.97
C TYR A 2 15.75 -19.93 11.75
N ILE A 3 15.47 -21.24 11.75
CA ILE A 3 15.83 -22.16 10.64
C ILE A 3 15.18 -21.75 9.30
N TRP A 4 13.99 -21.13 9.33
CA TRP A 4 13.26 -20.70 8.13
C TRP A 4 13.46 -19.22 7.81
N GLY A 5 14.37 -18.53 8.50
CA GLY A 5 14.62 -17.10 8.30
C GLY A 5 13.40 -16.21 8.58
N ILE A 6 12.46 -16.68 9.42
CA ILE A 6 11.27 -15.88 9.76
C ILE A 6 11.66 -14.85 10.81
N GLU A 7 11.66 -13.59 10.41
CA GLU A 7 11.99 -12.47 11.29
C GLU A 7 10.89 -12.20 12.33
N LEU A 8 11.30 -11.61 13.46
CA LEU A 8 10.40 -11.10 14.48
C LEU A 8 9.94 -9.69 14.09
N GLN A 9 8.76 -9.65 13.50
CA GLN A 9 8.08 -8.43 13.05
C GLN A 9 6.65 -8.42 13.58
N ARG A 10 5.95 -7.29 13.43
CA ARG A 10 4.61 -7.10 14.01
C ARG A 10 3.63 -8.23 13.67
N ILE A 11 3.65 -8.72 12.44
CA ILE A 11 2.76 -9.80 11.97
C ILE A 11 3.14 -11.15 12.56
N SER A 12 4.43 -11.51 12.62
CA SER A 12 4.87 -12.77 13.22
C SER A 12 4.67 -12.78 14.75
N LEU A 13 4.85 -11.63 15.42
CA LEU A 13 4.51 -11.45 16.83
C LEU A 13 3.00 -11.55 17.08
N GLY A 14 2.17 -10.93 16.25
CA GLY A 14 0.72 -11.06 16.31
C GLY A 14 0.28 -12.52 16.14
N ALA A 15 0.91 -13.24 15.20
CA ALA A 15 0.67 -14.67 15.00
C ALA A 15 1.07 -15.51 16.21
N LEU A 16 2.14 -15.16 16.94
CA LEU A 16 2.50 -15.84 18.19
C LEU A 16 1.45 -15.64 19.29
N ILE A 17 0.87 -14.43 19.40
CA ILE A 17 -0.21 -14.15 20.37
C ILE A 17 -1.45 -15.00 20.06
N ILE A 18 -1.85 -15.03 18.78
CA ILE A 18 -2.96 -15.86 18.32
C ILE A 18 -2.65 -17.34 18.57
N ALA A 19 -1.45 -17.79 18.21
CA ALA A 19 -1.00 -19.16 18.42
C ALA A 19 -1.01 -19.54 19.91
N LEU A 20 -0.64 -18.64 20.82
CA LEU A 20 -0.63 -18.91 22.26
C LEU A 20 -2.01 -19.33 22.77
N SER A 21 -3.07 -18.62 22.36
CA SER A 21 -4.44 -18.97 22.75
C SER A 21 -4.87 -20.36 22.29
N MET A 22 -4.50 -20.74 21.06
CA MET A 22 -4.81 -22.06 20.50
C MET A 22 -3.86 -23.17 20.97
N LEU A 23 -2.63 -22.83 21.37
CA LEU A 23 -1.60 -23.78 21.75
C LEU A 23 -1.94 -24.51 23.06
N VAL A 24 -2.60 -23.83 23.99
CA VAL A 24 -2.97 -24.41 25.29
C VAL A 24 -4.16 -25.37 25.17
N ASP A 25 -4.98 -25.22 24.13
CA ASP A 25 -6.21 -26.00 23.94
C ASP A 25 -5.96 -27.51 23.87
N ASN A 26 -5.00 -27.95 23.04
CA ASN A 26 -4.62 -29.36 22.93
C ASN A 26 -4.17 -29.96 24.28
N ALA A 27 -3.44 -29.18 25.09
CA ALA A 27 -2.96 -29.64 26.39
C ALA A 27 -4.11 -29.75 27.40
N ILE A 28 -5.05 -28.79 27.40
CA ILE A 28 -6.22 -28.81 28.28
C ILE A 28 -7.07 -30.06 28.03
N VAL A 29 -7.37 -30.38 26.77
CA VAL A 29 -8.19 -31.56 26.42
C VAL A 29 -7.58 -32.85 26.95
N ILE A 30 -6.25 -32.99 26.88
CA ILE A 30 -5.55 -34.18 27.39
C ILE A 30 -5.56 -34.20 28.93
N VAL A 31 -5.26 -33.08 29.59
CA VAL A 31 -5.26 -32.99 31.06
C VAL A 31 -6.64 -33.29 31.63
N GLU A 32 -7.68 -32.65 31.08
CA GLU A 32 -9.07 -32.85 31.49
C GLU A 32 -9.53 -34.29 31.22
N GLY A 33 -9.22 -34.83 30.04
CA GLY A 33 -9.53 -36.21 29.71
C GLY A 33 -8.93 -37.21 30.70
N VAL A 34 -7.66 -37.01 31.10
CA VAL A 34 -6.99 -37.87 32.09
C VAL A 34 -7.61 -37.70 33.48
N LEU A 35 -7.96 -36.48 33.87
CA LEU A 35 -8.58 -36.18 35.16
C LEU A 35 -9.97 -36.83 35.29
N ILE A 36 -10.79 -36.75 34.24
CA ILE A 36 -12.10 -37.42 34.18
C ILE A 36 -11.95 -38.94 34.21
N ALA A 37 -11.04 -39.51 33.42
CA ALA A 37 -10.80 -40.96 33.41
C ALA A 37 -10.33 -41.48 34.78
N ARG A 38 -9.58 -40.66 35.53
CA ARG A 38 -9.17 -40.95 36.91
C ARG A 38 -10.32 -40.87 37.90
N GLN A 39 -11.17 -39.86 37.81
CA GLN A 39 -12.39 -39.75 38.63
C GLN A 39 -13.35 -40.94 38.40
N GLN A 40 -13.34 -41.52 37.20
CA GLN A 40 -14.09 -42.72 36.86
C GLN A 40 -13.44 -44.04 37.36
N GLY A 41 -12.34 -43.95 38.11
CA GLY A 41 -11.69 -45.09 38.77
C GLY A 41 -10.53 -45.73 37.98
N SER A 42 -10.09 -45.14 36.87
CA SER A 42 -8.98 -45.73 36.08
C SER A 42 -7.61 -45.53 36.76
N PRO A 43 -6.71 -46.53 36.73
CA PRO A 43 -5.32 -46.35 37.18
C PRO A 43 -4.59 -45.33 36.30
N LEU A 44 -3.61 -44.59 36.85
CA LEU A 44 -2.97 -43.42 36.19
C LEU A 44 -2.48 -43.72 34.78
N LEU A 45 -1.69 -44.77 34.64
CA LEU A 45 -1.08 -45.17 33.38
C LEU A 45 -2.14 -45.65 32.37
N GLY A 46 -3.19 -46.30 32.85
CA GLY A 46 -4.33 -46.71 32.03
C GLY A 46 -5.13 -45.52 31.52
N ALA A 47 -5.44 -44.56 32.40
CA ALA A 47 -6.14 -43.32 32.05
C ALA A 47 -5.37 -42.50 31.01
N ILE A 48 -4.06 -42.33 31.21
CA ILE A 48 -3.19 -41.60 30.28
C ILE A 48 -3.16 -42.29 28.90
N ASN A 49 -2.88 -43.60 28.85
CA ASN A 49 -2.79 -44.31 27.57
C ASN A 49 -4.13 -44.33 26.82
N TYR A 50 -5.25 -44.48 27.56
CA TYR A 50 -6.59 -44.42 27.00
C TYR A 50 -6.88 -43.06 26.34
N VAL A 51 -6.64 -41.97 27.06
CA VAL A 51 -6.93 -40.61 26.56
C VAL A 51 -6.05 -40.23 25.39
N ILE A 52 -4.75 -40.57 25.42
CA ILE A 52 -3.82 -40.33 24.31
C ILE A 52 -4.30 -41.05 23.05
N ARG A 53 -4.56 -42.37 23.14
CA ARG A 53 -4.98 -43.16 21.96
C ARG A 53 -6.31 -42.68 21.38
N ARG A 54 -7.25 -42.27 22.24
CA ARG A 54 -8.56 -41.79 21.81
C ARG A 54 -8.49 -40.40 21.19
N SER A 55 -7.61 -39.53 21.68
CA SER A 55 -7.61 -38.10 21.32
C SER A 55 -6.58 -37.74 20.25
N ALA A 56 -5.56 -38.58 20.00
CA ALA A 56 -4.46 -38.25 19.09
C ALA A 56 -4.92 -37.88 17.67
N LEU A 57 -5.76 -38.73 17.04
CA LEU A 57 -6.26 -38.49 15.68
C LEU A 57 -7.29 -37.35 15.61
N PRO A 58 -8.31 -37.26 16.49
CA PRO A 58 -9.22 -36.13 16.52
C PRO A 58 -8.53 -34.78 16.71
N LEU A 59 -7.54 -34.69 17.62
CA LEU A 59 -6.77 -33.47 17.84
C LEU A 59 -5.92 -33.10 16.62
N LEU A 60 -5.30 -34.08 15.96
CA LEU A 60 -4.55 -33.82 14.72
C LEU A 60 -5.47 -33.30 13.61
N GLY A 61 -6.67 -33.88 13.45
CA GLY A 61 -7.65 -33.42 12.48
C GLY A 61 -8.07 -31.97 12.74
N ALA A 62 -8.38 -31.64 14.00
CA ALA A 62 -8.75 -30.29 14.41
C ALA A 62 -7.62 -29.27 14.16
N THR A 63 -6.37 -29.61 14.47
CA THR A 63 -5.23 -28.71 14.25
C THR A 63 -4.93 -28.50 12.77
N ILE A 64 -5.03 -29.55 11.94
CA ILE A 64 -4.86 -29.42 10.49
C ILE A 64 -5.97 -28.54 9.89
N ILE A 65 -7.23 -28.73 10.30
CA ILE A 65 -8.35 -27.88 9.84
C ILE A 65 -8.09 -26.42 10.20
N ALA A 66 -7.65 -26.15 11.43
CA ALA A 66 -7.30 -24.80 11.87
C ALA A 66 -6.17 -24.20 11.01
N ILE A 67 -5.11 -24.96 10.72
CA ILE A 67 -4.01 -24.51 9.86
C ILE A 67 -4.49 -24.24 8.43
N LEU A 68 -5.32 -25.12 7.87
CA LEU A 68 -5.87 -24.97 6.51
C LEU A 68 -6.80 -23.77 6.39
N ALA A 69 -7.49 -23.38 7.46
CA ALA A 69 -8.30 -22.15 7.48
C ALA A 69 -7.44 -20.88 7.26
N PHE A 70 -6.16 -20.89 7.66
CA PHE A 70 -5.22 -19.78 7.45
C PHE A 70 -4.34 -19.92 6.21
N ALA A 71 -4.35 -21.08 5.54
CA ALA A 71 -3.50 -21.35 4.38
C ALA A 71 -3.73 -20.41 3.18
N PRO A 72 -4.99 -20.04 2.80
CA PRO A 72 -5.22 -19.15 1.67
C PRO A 72 -4.52 -17.79 1.80
N ILE A 73 -4.39 -17.29 3.03
CA ILE A 73 -3.78 -15.99 3.31
C ILE A 73 -2.26 -16.05 3.06
N GLY A 74 -1.59 -17.11 3.56
CA GLY A 74 -0.14 -17.25 3.43
C GLY A 74 0.35 -17.75 2.07
N LEU A 75 -0.53 -18.39 1.29
CA LEU A 75 -0.23 -18.93 -0.05
C LEU A 75 -0.63 -17.98 -1.19
N SER A 76 -1.29 -16.86 -0.90
CA SER A 76 -1.57 -15.84 -1.90
C SER A 76 -0.26 -15.28 -2.48
N GLN A 77 -0.24 -15.10 -3.80
CA GLN A 77 0.89 -14.50 -4.54
C GLN A 77 0.83 -12.97 -4.56
N ASP A 78 -0.21 -12.37 -3.98
CA ASP A 78 -0.32 -10.92 -3.88
C ASP A 78 0.63 -10.38 -2.80
N SER A 79 0.93 -9.10 -2.87
CA SER A 79 1.70 -8.38 -1.85
C SER A 79 1.06 -8.44 -0.44
N THR A 80 -0.25 -8.66 -0.37
CA THR A 80 -0.94 -9.01 0.89
C THR A 80 -0.49 -10.37 1.42
N GLY A 81 -0.37 -11.37 0.54
CA GLY A 81 0.13 -12.70 0.88
C GLY A 81 1.58 -12.64 1.34
N GLU A 82 2.43 -11.85 0.67
CA GLU A 82 3.81 -11.62 1.09
C GLU A 82 3.90 -11.01 2.49
N TYR A 83 3.06 -10.00 2.79
CA TYR A 83 2.96 -9.38 4.11
C TYR A 83 2.47 -10.35 5.20
N CYS A 84 1.42 -11.13 4.90
CA CYS A 84 0.80 -12.06 5.85
C CYS A 84 1.44 -13.46 5.86
N LYS A 85 2.44 -13.75 5.03
CA LYS A 85 3.09 -15.05 4.92
C LYS A 85 3.63 -15.55 6.26
N SER A 86 4.26 -14.63 7.01
CA SER A 86 4.81 -14.93 8.32
C SER A 86 3.75 -15.35 9.35
N LEU A 87 2.50 -14.88 9.20
CA LEU A 87 1.39 -15.26 10.08
C LEU A 87 1.05 -16.75 9.91
N PHE A 88 0.85 -17.20 8.68
CA PHE A 88 0.56 -18.60 8.38
C PHE A 88 1.70 -19.53 8.83
N GLN A 89 2.95 -19.17 8.52
CA GLN A 89 4.11 -20.00 8.88
C GLN A 89 4.26 -20.16 10.39
N VAL A 90 4.09 -19.07 11.16
CA VAL A 90 4.15 -19.12 12.62
C VAL A 90 3.02 -19.97 13.18
N LEU A 91 1.78 -19.77 12.72
CA LEU A 91 0.63 -20.58 13.18
C LEU A 91 0.81 -22.06 12.88
N LEU A 92 1.25 -22.40 11.66
CA LEU A 92 1.51 -23.78 11.25
C LEU A 92 2.53 -24.45 12.18
N ILE A 93 3.67 -23.81 12.39
CA ILE A 93 4.74 -24.37 13.24
C ILE A 93 4.25 -24.50 14.69
N SER A 94 3.63 -23.45 15.24
CA SER A 94 3.19 -23.43 16.64
C SER A 94 2.07 -24.42 16.93
N LEU A 95 1.09 -24.57 16.04
CA LEU A 95 -0.01 -25.53 16.21
C LEU A 95 0.47 -26.97 16.06
N MET A 96 1.36 -27.24 15.11
CA MET A 96 1.97 -28.58 14.97
C MET A 96 2.81 -28.95 16.19
N LEU A 97 3.60 -28.00 16.70
CA LEU A 97 4.42 -28.20 17.89
C LEU A 97 3.57 -28.32 19.16
N SER A 98 2.45 -27.59 19.24
CA SER A 98 1.44 -27.74 20.31
C SER A 98 0.89 -29.16 20.34
N TRP A 99 0.43 -29.69 19.20
CA TRP A 99 -0.10 -31.06 19.12
C TRP A 99 0.94 -32.10 19.54
N PHE A 100 2.17 -31.95 19.06
CA PHE A 100 3.27 -32.85 19.42
C PHE A 100 3.59 -32.79 20.93
N SER A 101 3.69 -31.59 21.50
CA SER A 101 3.95 -31.37 22.93
C SER A 101 2.79 -31.88 23.81
N ALA A 102 1.55 -31.72 23.35
CA ALA A 102 0.36 -32.19 24.01
C ALA A 102 0.37 -33.72 24.15
N LEU A 103 0.79 -34.47 23.13
CA LEU A 103 0.82 -35.94 23.18
C LEU A 103 2.06 -36.54 23.86
N THR A 104 3.17 -35.79 23.92
CA THR A 104 4.46 -36.31 24.43
C THR A 104 4.81 -35.77 25.81
N ILE A 105 4.89 -34.45 25.95
CA ILE A 105 5.37 -33.78 27.16
C ILE A 105 4.26 -33.71 28.21
N THR A 106 3.04 -33.36 27.80
CA THR A 106 1.91 -33.16 28.75
C THR A 106 1.60 -34.41 29.59
N PRO A 107 1.56 -35.65 29.04
CA PRO A 107 1.34 -36.86 29.83
C PRO A 107 2.43 -37.12 30.88
N VAL A 108 3.68 -36.81 30.55
CA VAL A 108 4.81 -36.92 31.48
C VAL A 108 4.66 -35.91 32.62
N LEU A 109 4.30 -34.66 32.30
CA LEU A 109 4.05 -33.62 33.28
C LEU A 109 2.86 -33.93 34.20
N ILE A 110 1.77 -34.52 33.66
CA ILE A 110 0.64 -34.99 34.46
C ILE A 110 1.09 -36.02 35.50
N LYS A 111 1.92 -37.00 35.07
CA LYS A 111 2.43 -38.04 35.96
C LYS A 111 3.36 -37.47 37.04
N TRP A 112 4.27 -36.58 36.67
CA TRP A 112 5.32 -36.09 37.56
C TRP A 112 4.91 -34.92 38.45
N TRP A 113 3.94 -34.11 38.03
CA TRP A 113 3.60 -32.87 38.72
C TRP A 113 2.20 -32.92 39.32
N LEU A 114 1.19 -33.29 38.53
CA LEU A 114 -0.22 -33.24 38.97
C LEU A 114 -0.57 -34.36 39.96
N PHE A 115 0.00 -35.56 39.80
CA PHE A 115 -0.33 -36.72 40.62
C PHE A 115 0.86 -37.24 41.47
N LYS A 116 1.89 -36.41 41.68
CA LYS A 116 3.11 -36.79 42.42
C LYS A 116 2.83 -37.32 43.84
N ASN A 117 1.81 -36.78 44.50
CA ASN A 117 1.42 -37.10 45.89
C ASN A 117 0.01 -37.71 45.99
N ALA A 118 -0.57 -38.16 44.87
CA ALA A 118 -1.92 -38.71 44.89
C ALA A 118 -1.89 -40.16 45.44
N PRO A 119 -2.67 -40.48 46.49
CA PRO A 119 -2.71 -41.84 47.03
C PRO A 119 -3.03 -42.86 45.92
N SER A 120 -2.31 -43.97 45.91
CA SER A 120 -2.71 -45.14 45.13
C SER A 120 -4.13 -45.52 45.54
N ALA A 121 -5.03 -45.64 44.56
CA ALA A 121 -6.46 -45.84 44.79
C ALA A 121 -6.72 -46.96 45.80
N ALA A 122 -7.07 -46.59 47.02
CA ALA A 122 -7.73 -47.44 48.00
C ALA A 122 -8.91 -46.62 48.53
N ALA A 123 -10.11 -47.11 48.22
CA ALA A 123 -11.41 -46.64 48.69
C ALA A 123 -11.78 -45.19 48.35
N ALA A 124 -12.42 -44.99 47.18
CA ALA A 124 -13.38 -43.90 47.02
C ALA A 124 -14.79 -44.51 47.14
N GLU A 125 -15.39 -44.28 48.31
CA GLU A 125 -16.82 -44.40 48.55
C GLU A 125 -17.59 -43.59 47.50
N GLU A 126 -18.70 -44.18 47.06
CA GLU A 126 -19.69 -43.67 46.09
C GLU A 126 -19.16 -43.12 44.76
N LYS A 127 -19.76 -43.61 43.66
CA LYS A 127 -19.63 -43.06 42.31
C LYS A 127 -20.06 -41.59 42.32
N ALA A 128 -19.16 -40.68 42.67
CA ALA A 128 -19.35 -39.24 42.53
C ALA A 128 -19.34 -38.94 41.04
N ASP A 129 -20.51 -39.03 40.41
CA ASP A 129 -20.73 -38.68 39.03
C ASP A 129 -20.25 -37.21 38.82
N PRO A 130 -19.18 -36.98 38.05
CA PRO A 130 -18.56 -35.66 37.88
C PRO A 130 -19.55 -34.58 37.41
N TYR A 131 -20.70 -35.01 36.86
CA TYR A 131 -21.73 -34.18 36.27
C TYR A 131 -22.86 -33.74 37.24
N ARG A 132 -22.74 -33.94 38.56
CA ARG A 132 -23.81 -33.58 39.54
C ARG A 132 -23.83 -32.11 40.00
N GLY A 133 -22.88 -31.28 39.56
CA GLY A 133 -22.81 -29.86 39.91
C GLY A 133 -24.08 -29.08 39.57
N SER A 134 -24.39 -28.03 40.34
CA SER A 134 -25.55 -27.15 40.09
C SER A 134 -25.53 -26.52 38.70
N PHE A 135 -24.34 -26.18 38.19
CA PHE A 135 -24.11 -25.72 36.83
C PHE A 135 -24.51 -26.76 35.76
N TYR A 136 -24.11 -28.02 35.96
CA TYR A 136 -24.48 -29.12 35.05
C TYR A 136 -25.98 -29.39 35.03
N ARG A 137 -26.67 -29.29 36.18
CA ARG A 137 -28.12 -29.42 36.24
C ARG A 137 -28.83 -28.32 35.45
N GLY A 138 -28.37 -27.07 35.55
CA GLY A 138 -28.87 -25.95 34.74
C GLY A 138 -28.64 -26.16 33.25
N TYR A 139 -27.42 -26.55 32.86
CA TYR A 139 -27.08 -26.89 31.47
C TYR A 139 -27.93 -28.04 30.92
N GLN A 140 -28.09 -29.12 31.69
CA GLN A 140 -28.87 -30.29 31.32
C GLN A 140 -30.35 -29.95 31.11
N GLN A 141 -30.92 -29.08 31.94
CA GLN A 141 -32.30 -28.64 31.81
C GLN A 141 -32.51 -27.75 30.57
N ALA A 142 -31.59 -26.81 30.31
CA ALA A 142 -31.59 -26.01 29.09
C ALA A 142 -31.45 -26.90 27.83
N LEU A 143 -30.52 -27.85 27.84
CA LEU A 143 -30.32 -28.80 26.75
C LEU A 143 -31.56 -29.66 26.50
N ARG A 144 -32.22 -30.14 27.55
CA ARG A 144 -33.46 -30.92 27.43
C ARG A 144 -34.57 -30.09 26.77
N ILE A 145 -34.73 -28.82 27.15
CA ILE A 145 -35.71 -27.91 26.54
C ILE A 145 -35.38 -27.69 25.06
N LEU A 146 -34.11 -27.41 24.73
CA LEU A 146 -33.65 -27.19 23.36
C LEU A 146 -33.85 -28.42 22.46
N LEU A 147 -33.61 -29.62 22.98
CA LEU A 147 -33.79 -30.88 22.25
C LEU A 147 -35.27 -31.27 22.10
N GLN A 148 -36.12 -30.97 23.09
CA GLN A 148 -37.57 -31.20 22.99
C GLN A 148 -38.22 -30.31 21.93
N GLN A 149 -37.73 -29.08 21.75
CA GLN A 149 -38.21 -28.13 20.73
C GLN A 149 -37.27 -28.01 19.52
N LYS A 150 -36.84 -29.14 18.96
CA LYS A 150 -35.86 -29.22 17.86
C LYS A 150 -36.17 -28.35 16.64
N THR A 151 -37.44 -28.18 16.28
CA THR A 151 -37.85 -27.36 15.13
C THR A 151 -37.70 -25.88 15.44
N LEU A 152 -38.16 -25.44 16.61
CA LEU A 152 -38.01 -24.05 17.07
C LEU A 152 -36.53 -23.68 17.20
N THR A 153 -35.70 -24.56 17.75
CA THR A 153 -34.27 -24.30 17.91
C THR A 153 -33.53 -24.22 16.59
N LEU A 154 -33.83 -25.10 15.63
CA LEU A 154 -33.27 -25.01 14.27
C LEU A 154 -33.73 -23.75 13.53
N VAL A 155 -35.01 -23.38 13.64
CA VAL A 155 -35.55 -22.16 13.02
C VAL A 155 -34.93 -20.92 13.64
N LEU A 156 -34.83 -20.85 14.98
CA LEU A 156 -34.21 -19.74 15.68
C LEU A 156 -32.72 -19.62 15.35
N MET A 157 -31.99 -20.74 15.28
CA MET A 157 -30.60 -20.77 14.86
C MET A 157 -30.45 -20.23 13.42
N GLY A 158 -31.30 -20.67 12.50
CA GLY A 158 -31.34 -20.17 11.13
C GLY A 158 -31.68 -18.68 11.04
N ALA A 159 -32.64 -18.21 11.85
CA ALA A 159 -33.03 -16.80 11.91
C ALA A 159 -31.90 -15.91 12.47
N LEU A 160 -31.21 -16.36 13.52
CA LEU A 160 -30.04 -15.67 14.07
C LEU A 160 -28.88 -15.65 13.07
N LEU A 161 -28.64 -16.74 12.35
CA LEU A 161 -27.64 -16.78 11.28
C LEU A 161 -27.99 -15.80 10.15
N ALA A 162 -29.24 -15.80 9.68
CA ALA A 162 -29.71 -14.85 8.67
C ALA A 162 -29.61 -13.40 9.15
N GLY A 163 -29.98 -13.13 10.41
CA GLY A 163 -29.82 -11.83 11.04
C GLY A 163 -28.36 -11.39 11.15
N ALA A 164 -27.44 -12.31 11.45
CA ALA A 164 -26.00 -12.03 11.48
C ALA A 164 -25.45 -11.74 10.07
N ILE A 165 -25.83 -12.51 9.05
CA ILE A 165 -25.45 -12.27 7.65
C ILE A 165 -25.98 -10.91 7.19
N TRP A 166 -27.23 -10.60 7.50
CA TRP A 166 -27.83 -9.30 7.19
C TRP A 166 -27.13 -8.16 7.92
N GLY A 167 -26.86 -8.31 9.22
CA GLY A 167 -26.08 -7.36 10.01
C GLY A 167 -24.67 -7.12 9.47
N PHE A 168 -24.03 -8.16 8.93
CA PHE A 168 -22.70 -8.09 8.35
C PHE A 168 -22.64 -7.18 7.10
N THR A 169 -23.76 -7.01 6.39
CA THR A 169 -23.81 -6.10 5.22
C THR A 169 -23.66 -4.62 5.60
N PHE A 170 -23.91 -4.24 6.86
CA PHE A 170 -23.72 -2.87 7.35
C PHE A 170 -22.30 -2.59 7.83
N VAL A 171 -21.45 -3.62 7.96
CA VAL A 171 -20.08 -3.46 8.46
C VAL A 171 -19.19 -2.91 7.34
N ARG A 172 -18.66 -1.71 7.56
CA ARG A 172 -17.72 -1.08 6.62
C ARG A 172 -16.41 -1.88 6.59
N GLN A 173 -15.99 -2.29 5.40
CA GLN A 173 -14.76 -3.05 5.21
C GLN A 173 -13.57 -2.08 5.08
N ASN A 174 -12.57 -2.23 5.95
CA ASN A 174 -11.26 -1.59 5.78
C ASN A 174 -10.20 -2.68 5.75
N PHE A 175 -9.67 -3.00 4.58
CA PHE A 175 -8.75 -4.14 4.44
C PHE A 175 -7.38 -3.85 5.07
N PHE A 176 -6.92 -2.59 5.04
CA PHE A 176 -5.68 -2.17 5.69
C PHE A 176 -5.86 -0.85 6.44
N PRO A 177 -5.61 -0.81 7.76
CA PRO A 177 -5.58 0.45 8.50
C PRO A 177 -4.37 1.29 8.07
N SER A 178 -4.50 2.61 8.25
CA SER A 178 -3.36 3.51 8.08
C SER A 178 -2.27 3.21 9.10
N SER A 179 -1.01 3.44 8.71
CA SER A 179 0.12 3.19 9.59
C SER A 179 0.10 4.08 10.82
N ASN A 180 0.56 3.51 11.94
CA ASN A 180 0.85 4.25 13.16
C ASN A 180 2.21 4.96 13.16
N THR A 181 2.96 4.82 12.07
CA THR A 181 4.18 5.60 11.85
C THR A 181 3.80 7.09 11.74
N PRO A 182 4.42 7.99 12.54
CA PRO A 182 4.12 9.42 12.51
C PRO A 182 4.83 10.09 11.32
N ILE A 183 4.62 9.58 10.12
CA ILE A 183 5.18 10.09 8.87
C ILE A 183 4.06 10.20 7.83
N PHE A 184 4.04 11.31 7.12
CA PHE A 184 3.22 11.50 5.92
C PHE A 184 4.03 12.21 4.83
N PHE A 185 3.54 12.11 3.61
CA PHE A 185 4.14 12.72 2.42
C PHE A 185 3.25 13.84 1.92
N VAL A 186 3.88 14.88 1.37
CA VAL A 186 3.25 15.94 0.60
C VAL A 186 3.83 15.90 -0.79
N ASP A 187 3.05 15.41 -1.75
CA ASP A 187 3.40 15.40 -3.16
C ASP A 187 3.03 16.76 -3.76
N LEU A 188 3.95 17.39 -4.48
CA LEU A 188 3.78 18.70 -5.11
C LEU A 188 3.96 18.56 -6.62
N TRP A 189 2.91 18.86 -7.38
CA TRP A 189 2.93 18.91 -8.83
C TRP A 189 2.79 20.34 -9.32
N LEU A 190 3.84 20.86 -9.95
CA LEU A 190 3.82 22.15 -10.64
C LEU A 190 3.38 21.96 -12.10
N PRO A 191 2.99 23.02 -12.82
CA PRO A 191 2.70 22.94 -14.24
C PRO A 191 3.89 22.35 -15.01
N TYR A 192 3.60 21.48 -15.97
CA TYR A 192 4.66 20.83 -16.74
C TYR A 192 5.47 21.85 -17.55
N GLY A 193 6.77 21.61 -17.67
CA GLY A 193 7.72 22.57 -18.25
C GLY A 193 8.31 23.56 -17.23
N THR A 194 7.92 23.49 -15.96
CA THR A 194 8.57 24.27 -14.90
C THR A 194 10.02 23.82 -14.72
N ASP A 195 10.93 24.79 -14.63
CA ASP A 195 12.35 24.57 -14.37
C ASP A 195 12.57 23.95 -12.98
N ILE A 196 13.54 23.05 -12.86
CA ILE A 196 13.80 22.33 -11.61
C ILE A 196 14.22 23.27 -10.48
N ASN A 197 14.92 24.38 -10.77
CA ASN A 197 15.31 25.35 -9.75
C ASN A 197 14.11 26.16 -9.25
N ALA A 198 13.14 26.43 -10.12
CA ALA A 198 11.87 27.05 -9.72
C ALA A 198 11.07 26.10 -8.81
N THR A 199 11.00 24.81 -9.17
CA THR A 199 10.41 23.76 -8.32
C THR A 199 11.12 23.68 -6.97
N GLU A 200 12.45 23.69 -6.94
CA GLU A 200 13.23 23.66 -5.70
C GLU A 200 12.92 24.86 -4.81
N LYS A 201 12.95 26.08 -5.37
CA LYS A 201 12.69 27.31 -4.62
C LYS A 201 11.29 27.29 -3.99
N MET A 202 10.28 26.90 -4.77
CA MET A 202 8.91 26.77 -4.30
C MET A 202 8.78 25.73 -3.19
N THR A 203 9.37 24.55 -3.40
CA THR A 203 9.35 23.45 -2.44
C THR A 203 10.01 23.85 -1.13
N ARG A 204 11.13 24.58 -1.19
CA ARG A 204 11.84 25.07 -0.01
C ARG A 204 10.99 26.04 0.82
N ASP A 205 10.24 26.92 0.17
CA ASP A 205 9.35 27.85 0.87
C ASP A 205 8.16 27.11 1.52
N ILE A 206 7.57 26.14 0.81
CA ILE A 206 6.52 25.27 1.36
C ILE A 206 7.06 24.43 2.53
N GLU A 207 8.23 23.82 2.38
CA GLU A 207 8.90 23.02 3.41
C GLU A 207 9.11 23.80 4.70
N ARG A 208 9.60 25.05 4.61
CA ARG A 208 9.77 25.91 5.79
C ARG A 208 8.47 26.20 6.50
N SER A 209 7.39 26.42 5.75
CA SER A 209 6.07 26.65 6.35
C SER A 209 5.54 25.39 7.04
N ILE A 210 5.80 24.21 6.50
CA ILE A 210 5.43 22.92 7.12
C ILE A 210 6.28 22.70 8.37
N ALA A 211 7.59 22.92 8.31
CA ALA A 211 8.51 22.75 9.43
C ALA A 211 8.17 23.66 10.63
N GLY A 212 7.53 24.81 10.40
CA GLY A 212 7.06 25.71 11.45
C GLY A 212 5.76 25.31 12.15
N GLN A 213 5.09 24.24 11.69
CA GLN A 213 3.83 23.79 12.29
C GLN A 213 4.07 23.06 13.63
N PRO A 214 3.17 23.23 14.62
CA PRO A 214 3.27 22.51 15.89
C PRO A 214 3.17 21.00 15.66
N GLY A 215 4.07 20.23 16.27
CA GLY A 215 4.15 18.77 16.17
C GLY A 215 5.01 18.25 15.02
N VAL A 216 5.51 19.11 14.12
CA VAL A 216 6.47 18.69 13.08
C VAL A 216 7.87 18.61 13.69
N VAL A 217 8.50 17.45 13.60
CA VAL A 217 9.85 17.19 14.14
C VAL A 217 10.91 17.41 13.07
N THR A 218 10.67 16.92 11.86
CA THR A 218 11.64 17.00 10.76
C THR A 218 10.93 16.91 9.42
N THR A 219 11.42 17.67 8.44
CA THR A 219 11.03 17.58 7.04
C THR A 219 12.22 17.16 6.20
N VAL A 220 11.96 16.40 5.13
CA VAL A 220 12.95 16.09 4.10
C VAL A 220 12.29 16.30 2.76
N SER A 221 12.79 17.25 1.97
CA SER A 221 12.34 17.49 0.61
C SER A 221 13.18 16.70 -0.42
N THR A 222 12.52 16.20 -1.45
CA THR A 222 13.15 15.59 -2.63
C THR A 222 12.62 16.32 -3.85
N ILE A 223 13.53 16.81 -4.71
CA ILE A 223 13.20 17.61 -5.89
C ILE A 223 13.45 16.75 -7.13
N GLY A 224 12.53 16.79 -8.08
CA GLY A 224 12.67 16.11 -9.35
C GLY A 224 12.27 14.63 -9.31
N GLN A 225 12.08 14.02 -8.14
CA GLN A 225 11.72 12.62 -7.95
C GLN A 225 11.16 12.36 -6.55
N GLY A 226 10.52 11.21 -6.36
CA GLY A 226 10.09 10.79 -5.02
C GLY A 226 11.25 10.35 -4.14
N SER A 227 11.00 10.26 -2.83
CA SER A 227 11.94 9.67 -1.87
C SER A 227 12.33 8.23 -2.26
N MET A 228 13.50 7.76 -1.81
CA MET A 228 13.92 6.38 -2.06
C MET A 228 12.98 5.37 -1.39
N ARG A 229 12.75 4.24 -2.05
CA ARG A 229 11.88 3.21 -1.51
C ARG A 229 12.49 2.54 -0.28
N PHE A 230 11.83 2.69 0.87
CA PHE A 230 12.23 2.06 2.15
C PHE A 230 11.18 1.09 2.72
N ILE A 231 9.96 1.06 2.17
CA ILE A 231 8.91 0.08 2.50
C ILE A 231 8.33 -0.52 1.21
N LEU A 232 7.82 -1.75 1.30
CA LEU A 232 7.27 -2.50 0.16
C LEU A 232 6.08 -1.77 -0.51
N THR A 233 5.27 -1.10 0.31
CA THR A 233 4.04 -0.41 -0.14
C THR A 233 4.29 0.98 -0.71
N TYR A 234 5.54 1.46 -0.70
CA TYR A 234 5.90 2.76 -1.25
C TYR A 234 6.38 2.63 -2.69
N SER A 235 5.64 3.24 -3.61
CA SER A 235 6.04 3.46 -5.00
C SER A 235 6.65 4.85 -5.15
N GLY A 236 7.95 4.91 -5.40
CA GLY A 236 8.61 6.17 -5.73
C GLY A 236 8.13 6.70 -7.09
N GLN A 237 7.92 8.00 -7.18
CA GLN A 237 7.54 8.63 -8.43
C GLN A 237 8.73 8.69 -9.40
N ARG A 238 8.44 8.65 -10.71
CA ARG A 238 9.46 8.85 -11.75
C ARG A 238 10.08 10.24 -11.69
N GLN A 239 11.16 10.43 -12.43
CA GLN A 239 11.88 11.69 -12.50
C GLN A 239 11.11 12.71 -13.36
N TYR A 240 10.74 13.84 -12.76
CA TYR A 240 10.05 14.97 -13.41
C TYR A 240 10.52 16.30 -12.82
N SER A 241 10.95 17.26 -13.65
CA SER A 241 11.44 18.56 -13.16
C SER A 241 10.40 19.39 -12.41
N ASN A 242 9.11 19.17 -12.70
CA ASN A 242 7.96 19.85 -12.10
C ASN A 242 7.37 19.10 -10.90
N TYR A 243 8.04 18.07 -10.40
CA TYR A 243 7.60 17.29 -9.23
C TYR A 243 8.54 17.49 -8.05
N ALA A 244 7.97 17.57 -6.87
CA ALA A 244 8.70 17.47 -5.62
C ALA A 244 7.88 16.69 -4.58
N GLN A 245 8.57 16.12 -3.60
CA GLN A 245 7.94 15.44 -2.48
C GLN A 245 8.57 15.88 -1.18
N ILE A 246 7.74 16.19 -0.18
CA ILE A 246 8.18 16.51 1.17
C ILE A 246 7.74 15.37 2.08
N MET A 247 8.69 14.67 2.69
CA MET A 247 8.45 13.72 3.77
C MET A 247 8.44 14.47 5.10
N VAL A 248 7.36 14.35 5.85
CA VAL A 248 7.16 15.05 7.12
C VAL A 248 7.07 14.03 8.25
N ARG A 249 7.96 14.15 9.24
CA ARG A 249 7.92 13.39 10.48
C ARG A 249 7.26 14.24 11.57
N MET A 250 6.21 13.69 12.17
CA MET A 250 5.50 14.25 13.31
C MET A 250 6.01 13.64 14.63
N ASP A 251 5.69 14.31 15.74
CA ASP A 251 5.84 13.81 17.11
C ASP A 251 4.82 12.69 17.42
N ASP A 252 3.56 12.90 17.04
CA ASP A 252 2.45 11.97 17.21
C ASP A 252 1.63 11.81 15.92
N GLN A 253 1.16 10.59 15.70
CA GLN A 253 0.31 10.23 14.57
C GLN A 253 -1.01 11.02 14.56
N ARG A 254 -1.53 11.38 15.73
CA ARG A 254 -2.83 12.07 15.87
C ARG A 254 -2.79 13.49 15.29
N GLY A 255 -1.60 14.13 15.31
CA GLY A 255 -1.37 15.45 14.71
C GLY A 255 -1.39 15.47 13.18
N ILE A 256 -1.31 14.31 12.52
CA ILE A 256 -1.24 14.24 11.04
C ILE A 256 -2.51 14.82 10.40
N ALA A 257 -3.69 14.37 10.81
CA ALA A 257 -4.96 14.77 10.16
C ALA A 257 -5.30 16.28 10.22
N PRO A 258 -5.04 17.01 11.33
CA PRO A 258 -5.20 18.47 11.31
C PRO A 258 -4.10 19.17 10.50
N VAL A 259 -2.85 18.70 10.58
CA VAL A 259 -1.73 19.34 9.85
C VAL A 259 -1.85 19.14 8.34
N THR A 260 -2.22 17.96 7.86
CA THR A 260 -2.41 17.71 6.42
C THR A 260 -3.45 18.64 5.82
N ARG A 261 -4.61 18.79 6.49
CA ARG A 261 -5.66 19.71 6.05
C ARG A 261 -5.18 21.16 6.03
N HIS A 262 -4.52 21.59 7.10
CA HIS A 262 -3.98 22.94 7.16
C HIS A 262 -2.96 23.21 6.04
N VAL A 263 -2.09 22.24 5.75
CA VAL A 263 -1.08 22.33 4.70
C VAL A 263 -1.74 22.38 3.32
N GLU A 264 -2.71 21.51 3.03
CA GLU A 264 -3.45 21.51 1.76
C GLU A 264 -4.18 22.84 1.54
N ASP A 265 -4.91 23.33 2.55
CA ASP A 265 -5.62 24.62 2.50
C ASP A 265 -4.66 25.82 2.35
N TRP A 266 -3.49 25.75 2.98
CA TRP A 266 -2.48 26.80 2.91
C TRP A 266 -1.80 26.82 1.54
N ILE A 267 -1.45 25.64 0.98
CA ILE A 267 -0.87 25.54 -0.37
C ILE A 267 -1.90 26.02 -1.40
N ALA A 268 -3.16 25.59 -1.31
CA ALA A 268 -4.20 26.00 -2.25
C ALA A 268 -4.42 27.52 -2.30
N ARG A 269 -4.25 28.21 -1.15
CA ARG A 269 -4.40 29.68 -1.05
C ARG A 269 -3.18 30.45 -1.53
N ASN A 270 -1.97 30.01 -1.18
CA ASN A 270 -0.73 30.75 -1.47
C ASN A 270 -0.08 30.37 -2.80
N TYR A 271 -0.33 29.14 -3.26
CA TYR A 271 0.28 28.55 -4.45
C TYR A 271 -0.77 27.81 -5.30
N PRO A 272 -1.77 28.51 -5.87
CA PRO A 272 -2.84 27.90 -6.66
C PRO A 272 -2.36 27.15 -7.91
N GLN A 273 -1.14 27.43 -8.37
CA GLN A 273 -0.49 26.71 -9.46
C GLN A 273 0.06 25.32 -9.05
N VAL A 274 0.17 25.03 -7.74
CA VAL A 274 0.70 23.76 -7.23
C VAL A 274 -0.46 22.83 -6.93
N ASN A 275 -0.52 21.71 -7.62
CA ASN A 275 -1.42 20.61 -7.29
C ASN A 275 -0.76 19.76 -6.20
N ALA A 276 -1.16 20.01 -4.94
CA ALA A 276 -0.64 19.32 -3.78
C ALA A 276 -1.54 18.16 -3.35
N SER A 277 -0.93 17.10 -2.82
CA SER A 277 -1.64 15.97 -2.24
C SER A 277 -0.91 15.42 -1.04
N THR A 278 -1.63 15.17 0.05
CA THR A 278 -1.06 14.48 1.21
C THR A 278 -1.32 12.97 1.16
N LYS A 279 -0.33 12.18 1.54
CA LYS A 279 -0.41 10.71 1.59
C LYS A 279 0.16 10.17 2.88
N ARG A 280 -0.52 9.18 3.48
CA ARG A 280 -0.04 8.48 4.67
C ARG A 280 0.56 7.13 4.29
N ILE A 281 1.49 6.64 5.09
CA ILE A 281 2.00 5.28 4.95
C ILE A 281 0.86 4.28 5.24
N MET A 282 0.68 3.32 4.33
CA MET A 282 -0.29 2.23 4.44
C MET A 282 0.44 0.89 4.61
N PHE A 283 -0.13 -0.02 5.40
CA PHE A 283 0.45 -1.36 5.64
C PHE A 283 0.23 -2.36 4.51
N GLY A 284 -0.61 -2.01 3.53
CA GLY A 284 -0.87 -2.84 2.36
C GLY A 284 -0.69 -2.08 1.06
N PRO A 285 -0.83 -2.77 -0.08
CA PRO A 285 -0.72 -2.17 -1.40
C PRO A 285 -1.82 -1.14 -1.54
N SER A 286 -1.44 0.13 -1.66
CA SER A 286 -2.36 1.20 -2.02
C SER A 286 -1.99 1.66 -3.43
N GLY A 287 -3.00 1.78 -4.30
CA GLY A 287 -2.86 2.58 -5.50
C GLY A 287 -2.54 4.04 -5.15
N ASP A 288 -2.29 4.86 -6.16
CA ASP A 288 -1.96 6.28 -5.95
C ASP A 288 -3.14 7.04 -5.33
N SER A 289 -4.36 6.53 -5.48
CA SER A 289 -5.58 7.03 -4.82
C SER A 289 -6.53 5.87 -4.48
N ALA A 290 -7.52 6.14 -3.61
CA ALA A 290 -8.50 5.13 -3.18
C ALA A 290 -9.37 4.60 -4.33
N ILE A 291 -9.79 5.51 -5.20
CA ILE A 291 -10.65 5.24 -6.35
C ILE A 291 -9.90 5.67 -7.59
N GLU A 292 -9.78 4.76 -8.56
CA GLU A 292 -9.13 5.00 -9.84
C GLU A 292 -10.00 4.47 -10.97
N VAL A 293 -10.39 5.36 -11.89
CA VAL A 293 -11.10 5.01 -13.12
C VAL A 293 -10.13 5.13 -14.29
N ARG A 294 -9.83 3.99 -14.94
CA ARG A 294 -8.88 3.94 -16.06
C ARG A 294 -9.60 3.87 -17.39
N ILE A 295 -9.36 4.86 -18.24
CA ILE A 295 -9.93 4.97 -19.57
C ILE A 295 -8.83 4.56 -20.56
N LYS A 296 -9.07 3.51 -21.35
CA LYS A 296 -8.12 3.01 -22.35
C LYS A 296 -8.62 3.35 -23.75
N GLY A 297 -7.74 3.84 -24.61
CA GLY A 297 -8.13 4.22 -25.97
C GLY A 297 -6.96 4.66 -26.84
N PRO A 298 -7.14 4.74 -28.17
CA PRO A 298 -6.08 5.17 -29.07
C PRO A 298 -5.91 6.69 -29.13
N ASP A 299 -7.00 7.45 -29.00
CA ASP A 299 -7.03 8.89 -29.25
C ASP A 299 -6.91 9.73 -27.95
N PRO A 300 -5.85 10.56 -27.80
CA PRO A 300 -5.64 11.42 -26.63
C PRO A 300 -6.76 12.41 -26.34
N ASP A 301 -7.34 13.04 -27.38
CA ASP A 301 -8.37 14.07 -27.22
C ASP A 301 -9.67 13.45 -26.69
N THR A 302 -10.09 12.33 -27.28
CA THR A 302 -11.23 11.54 -26.77
C THR A 302 -11.01 11.08 -25.34
N LEU A 303 -9.79 10.63 -25.00
CA LEU A 303 -9.46 10.21 -23.63
C LEU A 303 -9.61 11.37 -22.62
N ARG A 304 -9.15 12.58 -22.97
CA ARG A 304 -9.33 13.76 -22.12
C ARG A 304 -10.78 14.17 -21.98
N ALA A 305 -11.55 14.13 -23.06
CA ALA A 305 -12.98 14.45 -23.01
C ALA A 305 -13.73 13.50 -22.07
N LEU A 306 -13.48 12.19 -22.19
CA LEU A 306 -14.05 11.19 -21.29
C LEU A 306 -13.55 11.34 -19.86
N ALA A 307 -12.27 11.65 -19.66
CA ALA A 307 -11.70 11.89 -18.34
C ALA A 307 -12.31 13.11 -17.64
N SER A 308 -12.60 14.17 -18.40
CA SER A 308 -13.32 15.34 -17.88
C SER A 308 -14.73 14.95 -17.44
N GLN A 309 -15.48 14.21 -18.26
CA GLN A 309 -16.82 13.75 -17.91
C GLN A 309 -16.81 12.86 -16.64
N VAL A 310 -15.87 11.93 -16.55
CA VAL A 310 -15.70 11.09 -15.36
C VAL A 310 -15.32 11.95 -14.15
N GLY A 311 -14.44 12.94 -14.34
CA GLY A 311 -14.07 13.89 -13.31
C GLY A 311 -15.25 14.69 -12.78
N ASP A 312 -16.11 15.20 -13.67
CA ASP A 312 -17.33 15.95 -13.33
C ASP A 312 -18.33 15.08 -12.56
N ILE A 313 -18.50 13.81 -12.95
CA ILE A 313 -19.35 12.84 -12.25
C ILE A 313 -18.82 12.57 -10.84
N LEU A 314 -17.50 12.39 -10.69
CA LEU A 314 -16.89 12.17 -9.38
C LEU A 314 -17.02 13.41 -8.51
N ALA A 315 -16.71 14.59 -9.04
CA ALA A 315 -16.76 15.86 -8.32
C ALA A 315 -18.19 16.27 -7.89
N ALA A 316 -19.22 15.75 -8.56
CA ALA A 316 -20.61 15.97 -8.18
C ALA A 316 -21.01 15.23 -6.89
N ASP A 317 -20.26 14.19 -6.48
CA ASP A 317 -20.50 13.46 -5.24
C ASP A 317 -19.79 14.15 -4.06
N PRO A 318 -20.54 14.65 -3.05
CA PRO A 318 -19.96 15.31 -1.87
C PRO A 318 -19.10 14.38 -0.99
N ALA A 319 -19.15 13.06 -1.21
CA ALA A 319 -18.30 12.10 -0.52
C ALA A 319 -16.89 11.99 -1.13
N THR A 320 -16.63 12.60 -2.28
CA THR A 320 -15.32 12.63 -2.93
C THR A 320 -14.54 13.88 -2.60
N ASP A 321 -13.22 13.80 -2.70
CA ASP A 321 -12.31 14.92 -2.54
C ASP A 321 -11.17 14.79 -3.58
N SER A 322 -10.59 15.93 -3.95
CA SER A 322 -9.36 16.01 -4.73
C SER A 322 -9.37 15.19 -6.04
N VAL A 323 -10.40 15.39 -6.87
CA VAL A 323 -10.50 14.74 -8.19
C VAL A 323 -9.37 15.25 -9.11
N ARG A 324 -8.59 14.31 -9.65
CA ARG A 324 -7.43 14.62 -10.51
C ARG A 324 -7.26 13.57 -11.61
N ASN A 325 -6.43 13.89 -12.59
CA ASN A 325 -5.99 12.94 -13.62
C ASN A 325 -4.46 12.79 -13.63
N ASP A 326 -3.99 11.64 -14.09
CA ASP A 326 -2.58 11.29 -14.14
C ASP A 326 -1.80 11.93 -15.30
N TRP A 327 -2.49 12.47 -16.32
CA TRP A 327 -1.87 13.14 -17.49
C TRP A 327 -1.55 14.61 -17.27
N GLN A 328 -1.93 15.19 -16.13
CA GLN A 328 -1.79 16.61 -15.81
C GLN A 328 -2.46 17.52 -16.86
N ASN A 329 -2.32 18.84 -16.70
CA ASN A 329 -2.79 19.80 -17.69
C ASN A 329 -1.87 19.80 -18.92
N ARG A 330 -2.44 20.16 -20.09
CA ARG A 330 -1.64 20.40 -21.29
C ARG A 330 -0.64 21.52 -21.02
N SER A 331 0.56 21.37 -21.55
CA SER A 331 1.60 22.40 -21.48
C SER A 331 1.74 23.11 -22.82
N LYS A 332 2.13 24.38 -22.77
CA LYS A 332 2.46 25.14 -23.96
C LYS A 332 3.86 24.75 -24.44
N VAL A 333 3.99 24.48 -25.72
CA VAL A 333 5.27 24.22 -26.38
C VAL A 333 5.46 25.21 -27.52
N ILE A 334 6.69 25.71 -27.67
CA ILE A 334 7.06 26.55 -28.81
C ILE A 334 7.64 25.62 -29.87
N ARG A 335 6.92 25.45 -30.99
CA ARG A 335 7.28 24.50 -32.04
C ARG A 335 7.79 25.26 -33.28
N PRO A 336 9.06 25.06 -33.70
CA PRO A 336 9.56 25.61 -34.96
C PRO A 336 8.86 24.92 -36.14
N GLN A 337 8.29 25.72 -37.04
CA GLN A 337 7.63 25.24 -38.25
C GLN A 337 8.66 25.11 -39.37
N TYR A 338 9.35 23.97 -39.43
CA TYR A 338 10.36 23.68 -40.45
C TYR A 338 9.77 23.78 -41.86
N SER A 339 10.48 24.48 -42.75
CA SER A 339 10.10 24.60 -44.16
C SER A 339 10.96 23.66 -45.02
N PRO A 340 10.42 22.56 -45.55
CA PRO A 340 11.19 21.63 -46.39
C PRO A 340 11.72 22.27 -47.68
N ALA A 341 11.10 23.35 -48.17
CA ALA A 341 11.59 24.09 -49.32
C ALA A 341 12.88 24.84 -48.98
N LEU A 342 12.84 25.67 -47.93
CA LEU A 342 13.99 26.48 -47.48
C LEU A 342 15.10 25.59 -46.93
N GLY A 343 14.77 24.55 -46.17
CA GLY A 343 15.74 23.59 -45.65
C GLY A 343 16.53 22.89 -46.75
N ARG A 344 15.87 22.45 -47.83
CA ARG A 344 16.57 21.85 -48.98
C ARG A 344 17.46 22.84 -49.74
N GLU A 345 16.99 24.07 -49.93
CA GLU A 345 17.78 25.13 -50.59
C GLU A 345 19.04 25.48 -49.78
N LEU A 346 18.90 25.52 -48.45
CA LEU A 346 19.96 25.89 -47.52
C LEU A 346 20.74 24.68 -46.99
N GLY A 347 20.43 23.45 -47.42
CA GLY A 347 21.08 22.22 -46.96
C GLY A 347 21.04 22.04 -45.44
N VAL A 348 19.87 22.28 -44.85
CA VAL A 348 19.58 22.11 -43.43
C VAL A 348 18.40 21.16 -43.27
N ASP A 349 18.63 20.05 -42.58
CA ASP A 349 17.60 19.08 -42.25
C ASP A 349 16.99 19.36 -40.87
N LYS A 350 15.86 18.72 -40.59
CA LYS A 350 15.19 18.84 -39.29
C LYS A 350 16.10 18.45 -38.11
N GLN A 351 16.92 17.42 -38.30
CA GLN A 351 17.83 16.96 -37.25
C GLN A 351 18.91 18.00 -36.90
N ASP A 352 19.36 18.79 -37.87
CA ASP A 352 20.32 19.88 -37.62
C ASP A 352 19.69 20.98 -36.76
N ILE A 353 18.41 21.28 -36.99
CA ILE A 353 17.63 22.21 -36.19
C ILE A 353 17.45 21.69 -34.76
N ASP A 354 17.07 20.41 -34.62
CA ASP A 354 16.87 19.79 -33.31
C ASP A 354 18.19 19.82 -32.49
N ASN A 355 19.32 19.48 -33.12
CA ASN A 355 20.64 19.55 -32.49
C ASN A 355 21.06 20.98 -32.12
N ALA A 356 20.78 21.96 -32.99
CA ALA A 356 21.10 23.36 -32.72
C ALA A 356 20.28 23.89 -31.54
N LEU A 357 18.99 23.56 -31.46
CA LEU A 357 18.14 23.90 -30.33
C LEU A 357 18.58 23.20 -29.05
N GLU A 358 18.91 21.90 -29.10
CA GLU A 358 19.43 21.16 -27.95
C GLU A 358 20.73 21.78 -27.42
N MET A 359 21.69 22.08 -28.30
CA MET A 359 22.95 22.72 -27.94
C MET A 359 22.74 24.12 -27.35
N ASN A 360 21.79 24.89 -27.89
CA ASN A 360 21.54 26.26 -27.46
C ASN A 360 20.86 26.31 -26.07
N PHE A 361 19.90 25.44 -25.77
CA PHE A 361 19.12 25.50 -24.53
C PHE A 361 19.58 24.50 -23.45
N SER A 362 19.61 23.20 -23.78
CA SER A 362 20.00 22.13 -22.85
C SER A 362 21.52 21.98 -22.74
N GLY A 363 22.23 22.32 -23.83
CA GLY A 363 23.64 22.07 -24.02
C GLY A 363 23.92 20.71 -24.64
N SER A 364 24.95 20.66 -25.47
CA SER A 364 25.41 19.42 -26.10
C SER A 364 26.60 18.85 -25.33
N ARG A 365 26.59 17.53 -25.10
CA ARG A 365 27.68 16.86 -24.40
C ARG A 365 28.86 16.66 -25.36
N ALA A 366 29.94 17.40 -25.13
CA ALA A 366 31.17 17.30 -25.93
C ALA A 366 32.06 16.13 -25.49
N GLY A 367 32.01 15.74 -24.21
CA GLY A 367 32.87 14.66 -23.72
C GLY A 367 32.62 14.30 -22.26
N LEU A 368 33.50 13.44 -21.74
CA LEU A 368 33.60 13.10 -20.32
C LEU A 368 34.98 13.49 -19.83
N TYR A 369 35.02 14.17 -18.70
CA TYR A 369 36.22 14.35 -17.91
C TYR A 369 36.22 13.32 -16.78
N ARG A 370 37.30 12.54 -16.67
CA ARG A 370 37.44 11.55 -15.60
C ARG A 370 38.25 12.15 -14.46
N GLU A 371 37.65 12.20 -13.28
CA GLU A 371 38.30 12.61 -12.04
C GLU A 371 38.31 11.41 -11.07
N GLY A 372 39.42 10.65 -11.08
CA GLY A 372 39.51 9.41 -10.32
C GLY A 372 38.48 8.37 -10.77
N ALA A 373 37.50 8.09 -9.90
CA ALA A 373 36.38 7.19 -10.18
C ALA A 373 35.16 7.90 -10.80
N ASP A 374 35.11 9.24 -10.74
CA ASP A 374 33.98 10.03 -11.22
C ASP A 374 34.12 10.37 -12.71
N LEU A 375 33.00 10.34 -13.43
CA LEU A 375 32.91 10.71 -14.84
C LEU A 375 32.00 11.94 -14.97
N LEU A 376 32.61 13.11 -15.14
CA LEU A 376 31.92 14.39 -15.23
C LEU A 376 31.63 14.71 -16.70
N PRO A 377 30.37 14.95 -17.11
CA PRO A 377 30.06 15.36 -18.47
C PRO A 377 30.50 16.80 -18.73
N VAL A 378 31.25 17.00 -19.82
CA VAL A 378 31.59 18.33 -20.32
C VAL A 378 30.48 18.75 -21.29
N ILE A 379 29.73 19.78 -20.92
CA ILE A 379 28.58 20.29 -21.69
C ILE A 379 28.98 21.62 -22.33
N VAL A 380 28.82 21.71 -23.66
CA VAL A 380 29.01 22.93 -24.43
C VAL A 380 27.66 23.56 -24.65
N ARG A 381 27.55 24.83 -24.26
CA ARG A 381 26.31 25.61 -24.35
C ARG A 381 26.63 27.11 -24.34
N PRO A 382 25.78 27.94 -24.96
CA PRO A 382 25.93 29.39 -24.94
C PRO A 382 25.88 30.00 -23.52
N PRO A 383 26.34 31.26 -23.35
CA PRO A 383 26.17 32.00 -22.11
C PRO A 383 24.69 32.11 -21.71
N GLU A 384 24.43 32.23 -20.40
CA GLU A 384 23.07 32.23 -19.86
C GLU A 384 22.18 33.34 -20.42
N ALA A 385 22.74 34.53 -20.66
CA ALA A 385 22.04 35.68 -21.22
C ALA A 385 21.45 35.41 -22.62
N GLU A 386 22.05 34.50 -23.39
CA GLU A 386 21.57 34.15 -24.73
C GLU A 386 20.45 33.09 -24.69
N ARG A 387 20.23 32.41 -23.57
CA ARG A 387 19.30 31.27 -23.45
C ARG A 387 17.99 31.55 -22.73
N GLN A 388 17.98 32.54 -21.82
CA GLN A 388 16.82 32.76 -20.96
C GLN A 388 15.65 33.45 -21.67
N ASP A 389 15.88 34.07 -22.83
CA ASP A 389 14.84 34.74 -23.61
C ASP A 389 14.40 33.90 -24.82
N ALA A 390 13.09 33.66 -24.92
CA ALA A 390 12.47 33.01 -26.07
C ALA A 390 12.62 33.84 -27.35
N ASN A 391 12.82 35.16 -27.28
CA ASN A 391 13.04 36.00 -28.46
C ASN A 391 14.34 35.63 -29.21
N HIS A 392 15.32 35.05 -28.51
CA HIS A 392 16.56 34.60 -29.11
C HIS A 392 16.42 33.32 -29.95
N LEU A 393 15.26 32.64 -29.91
CA LEU A 393 14.97 31.47 -30.75
C LEU A 393 15.17 31.75 -32.24
N ASN A 394 14.85 32.96 -32.71
CA ASN A 394 15.06 33.35 -34.11
C ASN A 394 16.55 33.45 -34.49
N ASN A 395 17.41 33.75 -33.51
CA ASN A 395 18.83 34.00 -33.70
C ASN A 395 19.69 32.75 -33.46
N VAL A 396 19.07 31.61 -33.12
CA VAL A 396 19.78 30.34 -32.98
C VAL A 396 20.45 30.01 -34.30
N LEU A 397 21.75 29.74 -34.26
CA LEU A 397 22.54 29.43 -35.44
C LEU A 397 22.51 27.93 -35.73
N VAL A 398 22.12 27.57 -36.95
CA VAL A 398 22.10 26.19 -37.46
C VAL A 398 23.19 26.03 -38.50
N TRP A 399 23.91 24.91 -38.46
CA TRP A 399 24.94 24.61 -39.44
C TRP A 399 24.32 24.17 -40.78
N SER A 400 24.68 24.85 -41.87
CA SER A 400 24.31 24.46 -43.24
C SER A 400 25.37 23.56 -43.85
N GLN A 401 25.01 22.33 -44.23
CA GLN A 401 25.92 21.39 -44.86
C GLN A 401 26.29 21.80 -46.29
N SER A 402 25.34 22.36 -47.04
CA SER A 402 25.59 22.76 -48.43
C SER A 402 26.43 24.03 -48.55
N ARG A 403 26.30 24.96 -47.60
CA ARG A 403 27.04 26.24 -47.62
C ARG A 403 28.25 26.27 -46.69
N GLN A 404 28.45 25.25 -45.86
CA GLN A 404 29.55 25.15 -44.89
C GLN A 404 29.64 26.38 -43.97
N GLN A 405 28.49 26.90 -43.54
CA GLN A 405 28.40 28.08 -42.69
C GLN A 405 27.20 27.99 -41.74
N TYR A 406 27.27 28.73 -40.64
CA TYR A 406 26.14 28.90 -39.73
C TYR A 406 25.14 29.90 -40.30
N ILE A 407 23.87 29.53 -40.29
CA ILE A 407 22.76 30.39 -40.70
C ILE A 407 21.74 30.52 -39.57
N PRO A 408 21.11 31.69 -39.39
CA PRO A 408 20.02 31.85 -38.43
C PRO A 408 18.87 30.88 -38.70
N LEU A 409 18.31 30.32 -37.63
CA LEU A 409 17.18 29.39 -37.66
C LEU A 409 15.97 29.99 -38.37
N SER A 410 15.76 31.30 -38.25
CA SER A 410 14.71 32.05 -38.95
C SER A 410 14.70 31.87 -40.47
N ASN A 411 15.84 31.52 -41.08
CA ASN A 411 15.94 31.36 -42.54
C ASN A 411 15.45 29.98 -43.03
N VAL A 412 15.28 29.01 -42.13
CA VAL A 412 14.87 27.62 -42.46
C VAL A 412 13.50 27.24 -41.90
N ILE A 413 12.88 28.12 -41.12
CA ILE A 413 11.54 27.95 -40.54
C ILE A 413 10.59 29.01 -41.08
N ASN A 414 9.30 28.68 -41.16
CA ASN A 414 8.25 29.65 -41.49
C ASN A 414 7.84 30.51 -40.28
N GLY A 415 8.23 30.11 -39.07
CA GLY A 415 7.93 30.78 -37.82
C GLY A 415 7.86 29.80 -36.65
N PHE A 416 7.55 30.34 -35.47
CA PHE A 416 7.31 29.57 -34.26
C PHE A 416 5.81 29.54 -33.95
N ALA A 417 5.24 28.36 -33.79
CA ALA A 417 3.86 28.19 -33.35
C ALA A 417 3.83 27.85 -31.86
N LEU A 418 2.92 28.50 -31.13
CA LEU A 418 2.62 28.13 -29.75
C LEU A 418 1.51 27.07 -29.78
N GLU A 419 1.87 25.83 -29.46
CA GLU A 419 0.96 24.68 -29.48
C GLU A 419 0.71 24.17 -28.06
N TRP A 420 -0.45 23.54 -27.85
CA TRP A 420 -0.74 22.81 -26.62
C TRP A 420 -0.49 21.33 -26.84
N GLU A 421 0.33 20.74 -25.99
CA GLU A 421 0.68 19.32 -26.08
C GLU A 421 0.43 18.61 -24.75
N ASP A 422 0.17 17.31 -24.84
CA ASP A 422 0.06 16.43 -23.68
C ASP A 422 1.47 16.10 -23.16
N PRO A 423 1.87 16.64 -21.99
CA PRO A 423 3.23 16.47 -21.51
C PRO A 423 3.54 15.03 -21.08
N LEU A 424 2.50 14.29 -20.70
CA LEU A 424 2.61 12.92 -20.24
C LEU A 424 1.59 12.05 -20.96
N ILE A 425 2.06 10.98 -21.59
CA ILE A 425 1.22 9.94 -22.17
C ILE A 425 1.57 8.62 -21.49
N LEU A 426 0.70 8.22 -20.57
CA LEU A 426 0.84 6.94 -19.89
C LEU A 426 0.29 5.80 -20.75
N ARG A 427 0.99 4.67 -20.73
CA ARG A 427 0.60 3.46 -21.46
C ARG A 427 0.62 2.28 -20.52
N ARG A 428 -0.37 1.40 -20.69
CA ARG A 428 -0.44 0.11 -20.02
C ARG A 428 -0.80 -0.94 -21.05
N ASP A 429 -0.06 -2.04 -21.05
CA ASP A 429 -0.22 -3.12 -22.04
C ASP A 429 -0.15 -2.56 -23.48
N ARG A 430 0.79 -1.64 -23.72
CA ARG A 430 1.02 -0.92 -24.99
C ARG A 430 -0.12 -0.01 -25.47
N THR A 431 -1.20 0.11 -24.71
CA THR A 431 -2.34 1.01 -25.03
C THR A 431 -2.25 2.28 -24.20
N ARG A 432 -2.63 3.45 -24.75
CA ARG A 432 -2.71 4.69 -23.97
C ARG A 432 -3.80 4.56 -22.92
N VAL A 433 -3.50 5.01 -21.71
CA VAL A 433 -4.43 4.97 -20.57
C VAL A 433 -4.36 6.30 -19.85
N LEU A 434 -5.53 6.88 -19.60
CA LEU A 434 -5.70 8.05 -18.74
C LEU A 434 -6.48 7.59 -17.51
N THR A 435 -5.91 7.83 -16.33
CA THR A 435 -6.52 7.46 -15.04
C THR A 435 -7.06 8.71 -14.36
N VAL A 436 -8.36 8.70 -14.07
CA VAL A 436 -9.00 9.68 -13.18
C VAL A 436 -8.99 9.10 -11.77
N GLN A 437 -8.53 9.89 -10.82
CA GLN A 437 -8.27 9.49 -9.45
C GLN A 437 -9.02 10.39 -8.47
N THR A 438 -9.53 9.81 -7.40
CA THR A 438 -10.13 10.55 -6.29
C THR A 438 -9.95 9.80 -4.98
N ASP A 439 -9.95 10.54 -3.89
CA ASP A 439 -9.94 10.01 -2.54
C ASP A 439 -11.27 10.32 -1.84
N PRO A 440 -11.77 9.45 -0.96
CA PRO A 440 -12.97 9.75 -0.18
C PRO A 440 -12.68 10.93 0.75
N SER A 441 -13.63 11.85 0.84
CA SER A 441 -13.52 13.02 1.70
C SER A 441 -13.28 12.60 3.14
N PRO A 442 -12.28 13.18 3.84
CA PRO A 442 -12.01 12.86 5.24
C PRO A 442 -13.19 13.23 6.17
N LEU A 443 -14.14 14.07 5.72
CA LEU A 443 -15.35 14.45 6.45
C LEU A 443 -16.50 13.44 6.30
N SER A 444 -16.50 12.65 5.23
CA SER A 444 -17.57 11.69 4.94
C SER A 444 -17.59 10.50 5.91
N GLY A 445 -16.47 10.26 6.61
CA GLY A 445 -16.25 9.07 7.41
C GLY A 445 -16.29 7.76 6.61
N GLN A 446 -16.35 7.83 5.27
CA GLN A 446 -16.39 6.65 4.42
C GLN A 446 -14.99 6.05 4.30
N THR A 447 -14.93 4.73 4.46
CA THR A 447 -13.67 3.99 4.29
C THR A 447 -13.30 3.95 2.82
N ARG A 448 -11.99 3.87 2.50
CA ARG A 448 -11.51 3.55 1.15
C ARG A 448 -12.01 2.15 0.76
N VAL A 449 -13.17 2.08 0.11
CA VAL A 449 -13.72 0.81 -0.41
C VAL A 449 -13.03 0.52 -1.73
N ILE A 450 -12.08 -0.41 -1.70
CA ILE A 450 -11.51 -1.00 -2.92
C ILE A 450 -12.52 -2.03 -3.42
N PHE A 451 -13.47 -1.56 -4.25
CA PHE A 451 -14.44 -2.34 -5.01
C PHE A 451 -15.47 -3.17 -4.20
N SER A 452 -16.72 -2.71 -4.17
CA SER A 452 -17.85 -3.64 -4.27
C SER A 452 -17.85 -4.19 -5.68
N ARG A 453 -17.58 -5.49 -5.84
CA ARG A 453 -17.75 -6.21 -7.12
C ARG A 453 -19.18 -5.97 -7.65
N GLY A 454 -19.27 -5.34 -8.81
CA GLY A 454 -20.35 -5.54 -9.77
C GLY A 454 -19.85 -6.47 -10.86
#